data_AF-A0A1E5JLM5-F1
#
_entry.id   AF-A0A1E5JLM5-F1
#
_cell.length_a   1.000
_cell.length_b   1.000
_cell.length_c   1.000
_cell.angle_alpha   90.00
_cell.angle_beta   90.00
_cell.angle_gamma   90.00
#
_symmetry.space_group_name_H-M   'P 1'
#
loop_
_entity.id
_entity.type
_entity.pdbx_description
1 polymer ?
#
loop_
_entity_poly.entity_id
_entity_poly.type
_entity_poly.pdbx_seq_one_letter_code
_entity_poly.pdbx_strand_id
1 'polypeptide(L)'
;MKARIEALLRRPNLVNNQNQFHFGNFSINFSTKSVQLFDEEISISTSDFEMLALLVKNHDRLLSRDSIMYALSGHEYDGVDRGIDLKISRLRKALNDNNKKPYRIKTIHKKGYIFVSAAWE
;
A
#
# COMPACT_ATOMS: atom_id res chain seq x y z
N MET A 1 23.19 -21.22 -13.53
CA MET A 1 23.22 -19.90 -12.85
C MET A 1 23.14 -18.82 -13.92
N LYS A 2 21.95 -18.23 -14.11
CA LYS A 2 21.67 -16.94 -14.80
C LYS A 2 20.18 -16.91 -15.16
N ALA A 3 19.34 -16.49 -14.20
CA ALA A 3 18.00 -16.00 -14.50
C ALA A 3 18.09 -14.47 -14.50
N ARG A 4 18.37 -13.89 -15.68
CA ARG A 4 18.52 -12.43 -15.88
C ARG A 4 17.91 -12.02 -17.22
N ILE A 5 16.75 -12.59 -17.58
CA ILE A 5 16.12 -12.36 -18.91
C ILE A 5 14.58 -12.18 -18.83
N GLU A 6 13.91 -12.08 -17.68
CA GLU A 6 12.42 -12.01 -17.69
C GLU A 6 11.77 -10.72 -17.17
N ALA A 7 12.52 -9.71 -16.72
CA ALA A 7 11.90 -8.52 -16.10
C ALA A 7 11.64 -7.34 -17.05
N LEU A 8 11.97 -7.44 -18.36
CA LEU A 8 11.94 -6.29 -19.28
C LEU A 8 10.83 -6.30 -20.34
N LEU A 9 9.87 -7.21 -20.28
CA LEU A 9 8.77 -7.31 -21.25
C LEU A 9 7.40 -7.16 -20.58
N ARG A 10 7.09 -6.00 -19.99
CA ARG A 10 5.68 -5.64 -19.77
C ARG A 10 5.41 -4.14 -19.73
N ARG A 11 5.30 -3.53 -20.90
CA ARG A 11 4.38 -2.42 -21.24
C ARG A 11 4.32 -2.33 -22.77
N PRO A 12 3.17 -2.05 -23.42
CA PRO A 12 2.09 -1.19 -22.92
C PRO A 12 0.67 -1.73 -23.17
N ASN A 13 -0.28 -1.41 -22.28
CA ASN A 13 -1.68 -1.24 -22.69
C ASN A 13 -2.28 -0.08 -21.90
N LEU A 14 -2.65 0.94 -22.65
CA LEU A 14 -3.10 2.27 -22.23
C LEU A 14 -4.62 2.26 -22.00
N VAL A 15 -5.05 1.47 -21.02
CA VAL A 15 -6.31 1.68 -20.30
C VAL A 15 -5.98 1.35 -18.84
N ASN A 16 -5.81 2.36 -18.00
CA ASN A 16 -5.17 2.22 -16.68
C ASN A 16 -6.10 1.57 -15.63
N ASN A 17 -6.76 0.45 -15.98
CA ASN A 17 -7.31 -0.52 -15.03
C ASN A 17 -6.16 -1.39 -14.52
N GLN A 18 -5.18 -0.78 -13.84
CA GLN A 18 -4.17 -1.54 -13.12
C GLN A 18 -4.84 -2.19 -11.92
N ASN A 19 -5.43 -3.36 -12.16
CA ASN A 19 -6.00 -4.22 -11.13
C ASN A 19 -4.91 -4.88 -10.27
N GLN A 20 -3.64 -4.69 -10.61
CA GLN A 20 -2.51 -5.21 -9.85
C GLN A 20 -1.34 -4.23 -9.87
N PHE A 21 -0.66 -4.07 -8.73
CA PHE A 21 0.65 -3.42 -8.63
C PHE A 21 1.69 -4.43 -8.15
N HIS A 22 2.93 -4.23 -8.57
CA HIS A 22 4.08 -5.04 -8.18
C HIS A 22 5.28 -4.12 -7.94
N PHE A 23 5.91 -4.25 -6.78
CA PHE A 23 7.07 -3.48 -6.33
C PHE A 23 8.04 -4.46 -5.67
N GLY A 24 9.17 -4.77 -6.33
CA GLY A 24 10.12 -5.77 -5.82
C GLY A 24 9.42 -7.05 -5.39
N ASN A 25 9.58 -7.44 -4.14
CA ASN A 25 8.96 -8.65 -3.55
C ASN A 25 7.50 -8.47 -3.11
N PHE A 26 6.91 -7.28 -3.25
CA PHE A 26 5.54 -6.99 -2.87
C PHE A 26 4.61 -6.94 -4.08
N SER A 27 3.43 -7.54 -3.94
CA SER A 27 2.37 -7.39 -4.92
C SER A 27 1.00 -7.22 -4.26
N ILE A 28 0.10 -6.53 -4.96
CA ILE A 28 -1.29 -6.34 -4.53
C ILE A 28 -2.21 -6.43 -5.74
N ASN A 29 -3.30 -7.19 -5.60
CA ASN A 29 -4.32 -7.35 -6.62
C ASN A 29 -5.67 -6.85 -6.09
N PHE A 30 -6.22 -5.82 -6.75
CA PHE A 30 -7.48 -5.19 -6.37
C PHE A 30 -8.72 -5.98 -6.79
N SER A 31 -8.62 -6.85 -7.80
CA SER A 31 -9.73 -7.70 -8.22
C SER A 31 -9.97 -8.83 -7.22
N THR A 32 -8.90 -9.50 -6.80
CA THR A 32 -8.96 -10.60 -5.83
C THR A 32 -8.87 -10.14 -4.39
N LYS A 33 -8.53 -8.87 -4.15
CA LYS A 33 -8.20 -8.30 -2.83
C LYS A 33 -7.08 -9.05 -2.11
N SER A 34 -6.10 -9.56 -2.86
CA SER A 34 -4.96 -10.28 -2.31
C SER A 34 -3.70 -9.41 -2.24
N VAL A 35 -2.84 -9.71 -1.25
CA VAL A 35 -1.56 -9.05 -1.03
C VAL A 35 -0.51 -10.14 -0.87
N GLN A 36 0.64 -9.98 -1.51
CA GLN A 36 1.76 -10.91 -1.39
C GLN A 36 3.04 -10.18 -1.04
N LEU A 37 3.91 -10.84 -0.28
CA LEU A 37 5.25 -10.39 0.05
C LEU A 37 6.20 -11.60 0.05
N PHE A 38 7.30 -11.52 -0.70
CA PHE A 38 8.22 -12.65 -0.89
C PHE A 38 7.51 -13.92 -1.39
N ASP A 39 6.58 -13.76 -2.33
CA ASP A 39 5.73 -14.83 -2.87
C ASP A 39 4.79 -15.52 -1.86
N GLU A 40 4.72 -15.04 -0.62
CA GLU A 40 3.76 -15.49 0.39
C GLU A 40 2.53 -14.59 0.44
N GLU A 41 1.34 -15.18 0.52
CA GLU A 41 0.09 -14.42 0.68
C GLU A 41 -0.07 -13.88 2.11
N ILE A 42 -0.27 -12.58 2.22
CA ILE A 42 -0.52 -11.89 3.49
C ILE A 42 -2.03 -11.72 3.66
N SER A 43 -2.58 -12.38 4.68
CA SER A 43 -3.96 -12.17 5.10
C SER A 43 -4.08 -10.89 5.93
N ILE A 44 -4.90 -9.95 5.45
CA ILE A 44 -5.24 -8.69 6.13
C ILE A 44 -6.75 -8.47 6.12
N SER A 45 -7.27 -7.66 7.05
CA SER A 45 -8.70 -7.33 7.06
C SER A 45 -9.09 -6.50 5.84
N THR A 46 -10.37 -6.55 5.42
CA THR A 46 -10.90 -5.70 4.34
C THR A 46 -10.58 -4.22 4.57
N SER A 47 -10.68 -3.77 5.82
CA SER A 47 -10.46 -2.37 6.18
C SER A 47 -9.00 -1.93 6.12
N ASP A 48 -8.07 -2.88 6.31
CA ASP A 48 -6.63 -2.65 6.16
C ASP A 48 -6.24 -2.74 4.69
N PHE A 49 -6.86 -3.66 3.93
CA PHE A 49 -6.69 -3.76 2.49
C PHE A 49 -7.09 -2.45 1.79
N GLU A 50 -8.23 -1.86 2.12
CA GLU A 50 -8.66 -0.58 1.55
C GLU A 50 -7.66 0.55 1.83
N MET A 51 -7.11 0.59 3.05
CA MET A 51 -6.07 1.53 3.44
C MET A 51 -4.79 1.33 2.61
N LEU A 52 -4.32 0.09 2.51
CA LEU A 52 -3.15 -0.25 1.70
C LEU A 52 -3.37 0.05 0.22
N ALA A 53 -4.56 -0.26 -0.30
CA ALA A 53 -4.92 -0.01 -1.68
C ALA A 53 -4.90 1.49 -2.01
N LEU A 54 -5.42 2.33 -1.12
CA LEU A 54 -5.36 3.78 -1.26
C LEU A 54 -3.92 4.28 -1.30
N LEU A 55 -3.08 3.80 -0.38
CA LEU A 55 -1.66 4.13 -0.32
C LEU A 55 -0.91 3.70 -1.59
N VAL A 56 -1.14 2.47 -2.08
CA VAL A 56 -0.48 1.93 -3.27
C VAL A 56 -0.91 2.66 -4.55
N LYS A 57 -2.20 2.95 -4.71
CA LYS A 57 -2.70 3.74 -5.85
C LYS A 57 -2.09 5.14 -5.89
N ASN A 58 -1.65 5.65 -4.75
CA ASN A 58 -0.95 6.92 -4.58
C ASN A 58 0.50 6.74 -4.12
N HIS A 59 1.17 5.66 -4.56
CA HIS A 59 2.58 5.42 -4.23
C HIS A 59 3.45 6.64 -4.55
N ASP A 60 4.48 6.84 -3.72
CA ASP A 60 5.42 7.96 -3.73
C ASP A 60 4.79 9.35 -3.59
N ARG A 61 3.50 9.42 -3.25
CA ARG A 61 2.80 10.67 -2.92
C ARG A 61 2.47 10.73 -1.44
N LEU A 62 2.57 11.93 -0.88
CA LEU A 62 2.13 12.21 0.48
C LEU A 62 0.61 12.26 0.54
N LEU A 63 0.02 11.31 1.24
CA LEU A 63 -1.39 11.33 1.59
C LEU A 63 -1.57 11.88 2.99
N SER A 64 -2.36 12.95 3.10
CA SER A 64 -2.69 13.53 4.40
C SER A 64 -3.68 12.64 5.16
N ARG A 65 -3.70 12.76 6.49
CA ARG A 65 -4.69 12.04 7.32
C ARG A 65 -6.11 12.35 6.89
N ASP A 66 -6.41 13.63 6.65
CA ASP A 66 -7.75 14.08 6.23
C ASP A 66 -8.12 13.51 4.86
N SER A 67 -7.20 13.51 3.91
CA SER A 67 -7.41 12.89 2.59
C SER A 67 -7.66 11.38 2.68
N ILE A 68 -6.93 10.69 3.57
CA ILE A 68 -7.12 9.26 3.84
C ILE A 68 -8.50 9.02 4.46
N MET A 69 -8.89 9.80 5.47
CA MET A 69 -10.20 9.68 6.12
C MET A 69 -11.32 9.88 5.11
N TYR A 70 -11.24 10.96 4.33
CA TYR A 70 -12.24 11.30 3.32
C TYR A 70 -12.39 10.17 2.28
N ALA A 71 -11.27 9.66 1.77
CA ALA A 71 -11.27 8.59 0.77
C ALA A 71 -11.81 7.24 1.31
N LEU A 72 -11.64 6.94 2.60
CA LEU A 72 -12.09 5.69 3.21
C LEU A 72 -13.52 5.73 3.77
N SER A 73 -14.03 6.91 4.14
CA SER A 73 -15.36 7.06 4.74
C SER A 73 -16.44 7.50 3.75
N GLY A 74 -16.07 8.11 2.61
CA GLY A 74 -17.00 8.44 1.53
C GLY A 74 -17.94 9.63 1.78
N HIS A 75 -17.89 10.28 2.95
CA HIS A 75 -18.66 11.47 3.31
C HIS A 75 -17.83 12.43 4.19
N GLU A 76 -18.31 13.67 4.35
CA GLU A 76 -17.77 14.61 5.35
C GLU A 76 -17.90 14.00 6.76
N TYR A 77 -16.81 14.07 7.51
CA TYR A 77 -16.51 13.32 8.72
C TYR A 77 -17.47 13.61 9.89
N ASP A 78 -17.95 12.56 10.57
CA ASP A 78 -18.88 12.61 11.71
C ASP A 78 -18.21 12.47 13.09
N GLY A 79 -16.86 12.43 13.15
CA GLY A 79 -16.14 12.29 14.42
C GLY A 79 -15.71 10.88 14.79
N VAL A 80 -16.08 9.84 14.03
CA VAL A 80 -15.61 8.47 14.32
C VAL A 80 -14.27 8.23 13.63
N ASP A 81 -13.18 8.68 14.28
CA ASP A 81 -11.81 8.35 13.89
C ASP A 81 -11.62 6.82 13.95
N ARG A 82 -11.75 6.16 12.80
CA ARG A 82 -11.33 4.76 12.65
C ARG A 82 -9.81 4.75 12.57
N GLY A 83 -9.17 4.85 13.74
CA GLY A 83 -7.75 5.10 13.98
C GLY A 83 -6.81 4.74 12.82
N ILE A 84 -6.53 5.71 11.96
CA ILE A 84 -5.62 5.55 10.80
C ILE A 84 -4.27 5.04 11.26
N ASP A 85 -3.74 5.61 12.35
CA ASP A 85 -2.43 5.27 12.88
C ASP A 85 -2.39 3.81 13.36
N LEU A 86 -3.51 3.27 13.87
CA LEU A 86 -3.64 1.86 14.24
C LEU A 86 -3.66 0.96 12.99
N LYS A 87 -4.38 1.34 11.94
CA LYS A 87 -4.36 0.62 10.65
C LYS A 87 -2.96 0.61 10.04
N ILE A 88 -2.26 1.74 10.04
CA ILE A 88 -0.86 1.84 9.58
C ILE A 88 0.04 0.92 10.39
N SER A 89 -0.10 0.90 11.72
CA SER A 89 0.68 0.02 12.59
C SER A 89 0.46 -1.47 12.28
N ARG A 90 -0.80 -1.87 12.04
CA ARG A 90 -1.16 -3.24 11.63
C ARG A 90 -0.60 -3.59 10.26
N LEU A 91 -0.73 -2.68 9.29
CA LEU A 91 -0.18 -2.86 7.94
C LEU A 91 1.33 -3.02 7.97
N ARG A 92 2.05 -2.18 8.73
CA ARG A 92 3.50 -2.34 8.88
C ARG A 92 3.88 -3.67 9.48
N LYS A 93 3.17 -4.12 10.53
CA LYS A 93 3.39 -5.44 11.12
C LYS A 93 3.14 -6.57 10.11
N ALA A 94 2.04 -6.51 9.36
CA ALA A 94 1.68 -7.52 8.36
C ALA A 94 2.68 -7.56 7.19
N LEU A 95 3.21 -6.39 6.80
CA LEU A 95 4.14 -6.21 5.69
C LEU A 95 5.60 -6.27 6.14
N ASN A 96 5.90 -6.83 7.33
CA ASN A 96 7.25 -6.90 7.90
C ASN A 96 8.05 -5.57 7.82
N ASP A 97 7.37 -4.42 7.96
CA ASP A 97 7.97 -3.10 8.00
C ASP A 97 8.21 -2.66 9.46
N ASN A 98 9.34 -2.02 9.71
CA ASN A 98 9.74 -1.68 11.07
C ASN A 98 8.97 -0.45 11.57
N ASN A 99 8.16 -0.60 12.62
CA ASN A 99 7.41 0.52 13.20
C ASN A 99 8.27 1.67 13.73
N LYS A 100 9.52 1.40 14.19
CA LYS A 100 10.44 2.42 14.71
C LYS A 100 11.20 3.15 13.61
N LYS A 101 11.46 2.47 12.49
CA LYS A 101 12.16 3.01 11.31
C LYS A 101 11.46 2.54 10.04
N PRO A 102 10.25 3.05 9.75
CA PRO A 102 9.45 2.54 8.66
C PRO A 102 10.10 2.89 7.32
N TYR A 103 10.37 1.86 6.52
CA TYR A 103 11.02 2.00 5.23
C TYR A 103 9.99 1.96 4.09
N ARG A 104 8.99 1.07 4.23
CA ARG A 104 7.98 0.77 3.22
C ARG A 104 6.80 1.73 3.25
N ILE A 105 6.22 1.95 4.43
CA ILE A 105 5.15 2.94 4.63
C ILE A 105 5.69 4.04 5.55
N LYS A 106 6.24 5.12 4.98
CA LYS A 106 6.86 6.20 5.76
C LYS A 106 5.82 7.09 6.43
N THR A 107 6.07 7.45 7.70
CA THR A 107 5.35 8.54 8.38
C THR A 107 6.03 9.86 8.07
N ILE A 108 5.26 10.83 7.57
CA ILE A 108 5.68 12.23 7.57
C ILE A 108 4.97 12.92 8.74
N HIS A 109 5.75 13.30 9.75
CA HIS A 109 5.24 13.82 11.01
C HIS A 109 4.27 14.99 10.79
N LYS A 110 3.10 14.96 11.44
CA LYS A 110 1.98 15.91 11.30
C LYS A 110 1.38 16.08 9.89
N LYS A 111 1.92 15.39 8.87
CA LYS A 111 1.41 15.50 7.51
C LYS A 111 0.62 14.26 7.09
N GLY A 112 1.17 13.07 7.27
CA GLY A 112 0.50 11.84 6.85
C GLY A 112 1.47 10.72 6.48
N TYR A 113 1.17 10.00 5.40
CA TYR A 113 1.81 8.74 5.05
C TYR A 113 2.22 8.69 3.57
N ILE A 114 3.32 8.01 3.29
CA ILE A 114 3.82 7.72 1.94
C ILE A 114 4.09 6.23 1.83
N PHE A 115 3.53 5.60 0.81
CA PHE A 115 3.98 4.28 0.37
C PHE A 115 5.18 4.47 -0.56
N VAL A 116 6.33 3.87 -0.23
CA VAL A 116 7.56 4.05 -0.99
C VAL A 116 7.73 2.88 -1.95
N SER A 117 7.58 3.12 -3.25
CA SER A 117 7.63 2.05 -4.26
C SER A 117 9.00 1.36 -4.34
N ALA A 118 10.08 2.08 -4.04
CA ALA A 118 11.45 1.56 -4.05
C ALA A 118 11.86 0.78 -2.78
N ALA A 119 10.98 0.64 -1.79
CA ALA A 119 11.32 0.08 -0.48
C ALA A 119 11.05 -1.43 -0.33
N TRP A 120 10.82 -2.12 -1.45
CA TRP A 120 10.31 -3.50 -1.49
C TRP A 120 11.28 -4.51 -2.14
N GLU A 121 12.55 -4.14 -2.27
CA GLU A 121 13.63 -5.04 -2.73
C GLU A 121 13.92 -6.20 -1.77
#